data_AF-A0A6M2CAK2-F1
#
_entry.id   AF-A0A6M2CAK2-F1
#
_cell.length_a   1.000
_cell.length_b   1.000
_cell.length_c   1.000
_cell.angle_alpha   90.00
_cell.angle_beta   90.00
_cell.angle_gamma   90.00
#
_symmetry.space_group_name_H-M   'P 1'
#
loop_
_entity.id
_entity.type
_entity.pdbx_description
1 polymer ?
#
loop_
_entity_poly.entity_id
_entity_poly.type
_entity_poly.pdbx_seq_one_letter_code
_entity_poly.pdbx_strand_id
1 'polypeptide(L)'
;MSINTNSLNPNGNGQGKYNEKLNQLKQYVSQSKYIEPLEQIKVCRSFGLPYLKNVFRDEYRKRFYTFLFTNVTTCADVTKHTSIPQKYLCECKAYYEKKKLLKVVGLSNCPVTNSRNVQFLSTNPNNWNDAFLLPKSNQLNLF
;
A
#
# COMPACT_ATOMS: atom_id res chain seq x y z
N MET A 1 -28.55 -57.83 -4.85
CA MET A 1 -27.89 -56.73 -5.57
C MET A 1 -28.23 -55.44 -4.86
N SER A 2 -27.31 -54.87 -4.09
CA SER A 2 -27.53 -53.62 -3.38
C SER A 2 -26.49 -52.61 -3.85
N ILE A 3 -27.00 -51.51 -4.38
CA ILE A 3 -26.27 -50.50 -5.14
C ILE A 3 -25.35 -49.72 -4.19
N ASN A 4 -24.07 -49.70 -4.53
CA ASN A 4 -23.01 -48.96 -3.85
C ASN A 4 -23.12 -47.47 -4.22
N THR A 5 -23.60 -46.62 -3.32
CA THR A 5 -23.68 -45.17 -3.53
C THR A 5 -22.36 -44.50 -3.15
N ASN A 6 -21.34 -44.67 -3.99
CA ASN A 6 -20.17 -43.80 -3.98
C ASN A 6 -20.59 -42.40 -4.45
N SER A 7 -20.93 -41.53 -3.49
CA SER A 7 -21.03 -40.09 -3.68
C SER A 7 -19.62 -39.52 -3.90
N LEU A 8 -19.19 -39.48 -5.17
CA LEU A 8 -18.03 -38.72 -5.61
C LEU A 8 -18.37 -37.24 -5.51
N ASN A 9 -17.81 -36.58 -4.50
CA ASN A 9 -17.91 -35.14 -4.28
C ASN A 9 -16.80 -34.44 -5.10
N PRO A 10 -17.09 -33.74 -6.22
CA PRO A 10 -16.03 -33.28 -7.13
C PRO A 10 -15.37 -31.94 -6.74
N ASN A 11 -15.85 -31.22 -5.73
CA ASN A 11 -15.62 -29.78 -5.63
C ASN A 11 -14.72 -29.27 -4.49
N GLY A 12 -14.09 -30.13 -3.68
CA GLY A 12 -13.33 -29.67 -2.49
C GLY A 12 -11.86 -29.30 -2.70
N ASN A 13 -11.18 -29.94 -3.68
CA ASN A 13 -9.71 -29.99 -3.65
C ASN A 13 -8.99 -28.86 -4.41
N GLY A 14 -9.64 -28.26 -5.41
CA GLY A 14 -9.02 -27.21 -6.24
C GLY A 14 -9.01 -25.83 -5.59
N GLN A 15 -10.13 -25.44 -4.95
CA GLN A 15 -10.27 -24.15 -4.30
C GLN A 15 -9.40 -24.04 -3.04
N GLY A 16 -9.28 -25.12 -2.26
CA GLY A 16 -8.39 -25.18 -1.10
C GLY A 16 -6.92 -24.94 -1.46
N LYS A 17 -6.43 -25.66 -2.49
CA LYS A 17 -5.05 -25.52 -2.99
C LYS A 17 -4.76 -24.14 -3.58
N TYR A 18 -5.74 -23.53 -4.26
CA TYR A 18 -5.58 -22.17 -4.77
C TYR A 18 -5.47 -21.14 -3.64
N ASN A 19 -6.35 -21.21 -2.64
CA ASN A 19 -6.34 -20.30 -1.51
C ASN A 19 -5.06 -20.40 -0.68
N GLU A 20 -4.54 -21.62 -0.50
CA GLU A 20 -3.26 -21.85 0.16
C GLU A 20 -2.11 -21.18 -0.58
N LYS A 21 -1.98 -21.40 -1.89
CA LYS A 21 -0.98 -20.73 -2.74
C LYS A 21 -1.12 -19.21 -2.72
N LEU A 22 -2.34 -18.70 -2.73
CA LEU A 22 -2.60 -17.27 -2.65
C LEU A 22 -2.13 -16.69 -1.31
N ASN A 23 -2.35 -17.41 -0.20
CA ASN A 23 -1.90 -16.99 1.11
C ASN A 23 -0.36 -17.03 1.21
N GLN A 24 0.28 -18.07 0.67
CA GLN A 24 1.74 -18.15 0.58
C GLN A 24 2.31 -16.97 -0.23
N LEU A 25 1.69 -16.64 -1.38
CA LEU A 25 2.08 -15.47 -2.16
C LEU A 25 1.93 -14.16 -1.36
N LYS A 26 0.79 -13.95 -0.71
CA LYS A 26 0.56 -12.74 0.13
C LYS A 26 1.61 -12.63 1.24
N GLN A 27 1.92 -13.73 1.91
CA GLN A 27 2.92 -13.79 2.97
C GLN A 27 4.31 -13.46 2.41
N TYR A 28 4.70 -14.07 1.30
CA TYR A 28 5.97 -13.79 0.62
C TYR A 28 6.10 -12.31 0.25
N VAL A 29 5.08 -11.74 -0.40
CA VAL A 29 5.09 -10.32 -0.79
C VAL A 29 5.18 -9.43 0.45
N SER A 30 4.48 -9.75 1.54
CA SER A 30 4.49 -8.96 2.78
C SER A 30 5.85 -8.92 3.49
N GLN A 31 6.69 -9.94 3.31
CA GLN A 31 8.03 -10.02 3.90
C GLN A 31 9.13 -9.50 2.96
N SER A 32 8.82 -9.38 1.67
CA SER A 32 9.77 -8.95 0.64
C SER A 32 9.94 -7.44 0.61
N LYS A 33 11.08 -6.94 0.09
CA LYS A 33 11.20 -5.55 -0.36
C LYS A 33 10.25 -5.28 -1.53
N TYR A 34 10.16 -4.03 -1.98
CA TYR A 34 9.39 -3.71 -3.18
C TYR A 34 9.86 -4.57 -4.38
N ILE A 35 8.91 -5.26 -5.02
CA ILE A 35 9.11 -6.12 -6.19
C ILE A 35 8.66 -5.36 -7.44
N GLU A 36 9.56 -5.21 -8.41
CA GLU A 36 9.30 -4.46 -9.64
C GLU A 36 8.24 -5.14 -10.52
N PRO A 37 7.44 -4.40 -11.33
CA PRO A 37 6.33 -4.95 -12.10
C PRO A 37 6.66 -6.17 -12.98
N LEU A 38 7.85 -6.20 -13.59
CA LEU A 38 8.30 -7.34 -14.40
C LEU A 38 8.61 -8.59 -13.57
N GLU A 39 9.07 -8.40 -12.33
CA GLU A 39 9.38 -9.48 -11.40
C GLU A 39 8.12 -10.04 -10.72
N GLN A 40 7.11 -9.20 -10.49
CA GLN A 40 5.82 -9.63 -9.92
C GLN A 40 5.19 -10.79 -10.71
N ILE A 41 5.31 -10.76 -12.04
CA ILE A 41 4.82 -11.83 -12.91
C ILE A 41 5.58 -13.14 -12.65
N LYS A 42 6.91 -13.07 -12.50
CA LYS A 42 7.76 -14.24 -12.20
C LYS A 42 7.43 -14.81 -10.82
N VAL A 43 7.24 -13.95 -9.82
CA VAL A 43 6.84 -14.33 -8.47
C VAL A 43 5.49 -15.05 -8.48
N CYS A 44 4.45 -14.51 -9.14
CA CYS A 44 3.17 -15.23 -9.23
C CYS A 44 3.33 -16.64 -9.85
N ARG A 45 4.13 -16.74 -10.92
CA ARG A 45 4.40 -18.02 -11.59
C ARG A 45 5.12 -19.02 -10.69
N SER A 46 6.03 -18.59 -9.81
CA SER A 46 6.73 -19.51 -8.89
C SER A 46 5.79 -20.15 -7.86
N PHE A 47 4.68 -19.50 -7.53
CA PHE A 47 3.60 -20.08 -6.70
C PHE A 47 2.56 -20.85 -7.53
N GLY A 48 2.74 -20.95 -8.86
CA GLY A 48 1.79 -21.58 -9.76
C GLY A 48 0.45 -20.82 -9.86
N LEU A 49 0.50 -19.49 -9.77
CA LEU A 49 -0.66 -18.59 -9.87
C LEU A 49 -0.57 -17.72 -11.12
N PRO A 50 -1.71 -17.28 -11.69
CA PRO A 50 -1.72 -16.23 -12.70
C PRO A 50 -1.21 -14.91 -12.11
N TYR A 51 -0.94 -13.91 -12.94
CA TYR A 51 -0.52 -12.61 -12.44
C TYR A 51 -1.64 -11.92 -11.64
N LEU A 52 -1.42 -11.73 -10.34
CA LEU A 52 -2.38 -11.14 -9.40
C LEU A 52 -1.94 -9.73 -8.99
N LYS A 53 -2.12 -8.75 -9.88
CA LYS A 53 -1.74 -7.33 -9.66
C LYS A 53 -2.23 -6.76 -8.31
N ASN A 54 -3.42 -7.13 -7.88
CA ASN A 54 -4.02 -6.58 -6.65
C ASN A 54 -3.27 -7.02 -5.39
N VAL A 55 -2.65 -8.20 -5.37
CA VAL A 55 -1.87 -8.67 -4.20
C VAL A 55 -0.71 -7.70 -3.89
N PHE A 56 0.06 -7.34 -4.92
CA PHE A 56 1.17 -6.39 -4.78
C PHE A 56 0.66 -4.98 -4.50
N ARG A 57 -0.37 -4.55 -5.24
CA ARG A 57 -0.94 -3.20 -5.09
C ARG A 57 -1.48 -2.96 -3.69
N ASP A 58 -2.22 -3.90 -3.15
CA ASP A 58 -2.85 -3.76 -1.84
C ASP A 58 -1.80 -3.83 -0.72
N GLU A 59 -0.78 -4.67 -0.86
CA GLU A 59 0.34 -4.73 0.09
C GLU A 59 1.15 -3.42 0.12
N TYR A 60 1.55 -2.87 -1.04
CA TYR A 60 2.33 -1.62 -1.07
C TYR A 60 1.53 -0.41 -0.61
N ARG A 61 0.23 -0.38 -0.91
CA ARG A 61 -0.70 0.62 -0.35
C ARG A 61 -0.77 0.50 1.16
N LYS A 62 -0.94 -0.71 1.69
CA LYS A 62 -0.95 -0.98 3.13
C LYS A 62 0.34 -0.53 3.81
N ARG A 63 1.51 -0.81 3.21
CA ARG A 63 2.81 -0.36 3.73
C ARG A 63 2.92 1.16 3.78
N PHE A 64 2.55 1.84 2.69
CA PHE A 64 2.50 3.30 2.63
C PHE A 64 1.58 3.87 3.71
N TYR A 65 0.36 3.32 3.83
CA TYR A 65 -0.62 3.75 4.83
C TYR A 65 -0.11 3.55 6.26
N THR A 66 0.45 2.37 6.55
CA THR A 66 0.94 2.02 7.89
C THR A 66 2.14 2.89 8.27
N PHE A 67 3.05 3.14 7.33
CA PHE A 67 4.21 4.01 7.57
C PHE A 67 3.77 5.44 7.92
N LEU A 68 2.78 5.98 7.19
CA LEU A 68 2.23 7.32 7.45
C LEU A 68 1.30 7.39 8.67
N PHE A 69 0.93 6.25 9.25
CA PHE A 69 0.12 6.22 10.46
C PHE A 69 0.99 6.48 11.69
N THR A 70 2.22 5.99 11.65
CA THR A 70 3.22 6.18 12.70
C THR A 70 4.14 7.38 12.46
N ASN A 71 4.27 7.83 11.21
CA ASN A 71 5.17 8.93 10.83
C ASN A 71 4.44 10.03 10.05
N VAL A 72 4.64 11.28 10.44
CA VAL A 72 4.28 12.43 9.61
C VAL A 72 5.46 12.77 8.71
N THR A 73 5.37 12.49 7.42
CA THR A 73 6.51 12.70 6.50
C THR A 73 6.10 12.92 5.05
N THR A 74 7.08 13.09 4.16
CA THR A 74 6.90 13.30 2.72
C THR A 74 6.96 11.98 1.95
N CYS A 75 6.39 11.92 0.74
CA CYS A 75 6.52 10.73 -0.13
C CYS A 75 8.00 10.37 -0.42
N ALA A 76 8.89 11.36 -0.53
CA ALA A 76 10.30 11.11 -0.82
C ALA A 76 10.98 10.34 0.32
N ASP A 77 10.60 10.67 1.55
CA ASP A 77 11.08 9.96 2.74
C ASP A 77 10.52 8.55 2.82
N VAL A 78 9.22 8.37 2.52
CA VAL A 78 8.63 7.02 2.45
C VAL A 78 9.31 6.18 1.36
N THR A 79 9.66 6.77 0.20
CA THR A 79 10.43 6.08 -0.85
C THR A 79 11.77 5.59 -0.31
N LYS A 80 12.51 6.45 0.40
CA LYS A 80 13.79 6.10 1.00
C LYS A 80 13.68 4.92 1.99
N HIS A 81 12.63 4.89 2.79
CA HIS A 81 12.44 3.86 3.83
C HIS A 81 11.82 2.55 3.32
N THR A 82 10.92 2.61 2.34
CA THR A 82 10.17 1.44 1.86
C THR A 82 10.70 0.86 0.55
N SER A 83 11.58 1.58 -0.12
CA SER A 83 12.04 1.31 -1.49
C SER A 83 10.91 1.30 -2.53
N ILE A 84 9.70 1.74 -2.18
CA ILE A 84 8.58 1.86 -3.12
C ILE A 84 8.79 3.12 -3.96
N PRO A 85 8.73 3.04 -5.30
CA PRO A 85 9.01 4.18 -6.16
C PRO A 85 8.09 5.39 -5.90
N GLN A 86 8.69 6.58 -5.91
CA GLN A 86 8.00 7.86 -5.69
C GLN A 86 6.73 8.02 -6.54
N LYS A 87 6.81 7.67 -7.83
CA LYS A 87 5.67 7.73 -8.76
C LYS A 87 4.48 6.92 -8.22
N TYR A 88 4.73 5.71 -7.73
CA TYR A 88 3.72 4.83 -7.18
C TYR A 88 3.18 5.35 -5.83
N LEU A 89 4.03 5.94 -4.99
CA LEU A 89 3.59 6.57 -3.75
C LEU A 89 2.68 7.78 -4.00
N CYS A 90 2.94 8.58 -5.03
CA CYS A 90 2.03 9.65 -5.45
C CYS A 90 0.64 9.11 -5.86
N GLU A 91 0.59 7.97 -6.56
CA GLU A 91 -0.69 7.29 -6.86
C GLU A 91 -1.39 6.79 -5.58
N CYS A 92 -0.64 6.23 -4.63
CA CYS A 92 -1.17 5.80 -3.33
C CYS A 92 -1.72 6.98 -2.52
N LYS A 93 -0.99 8.10 -2.51
CA LYS A 93 -1.42 9.35 -1.90
C LYS A 93 -2.77 9.79 -2.46
N ALA A 94 -2.89 9.94 -3.77
CA ALA A 94 -4.14 10.33 -4.43
C ALA A 94 -5.30 9.36 -4.11
N TYR A 95 -5.02 8.05 -4.05
CA TYR A 95 -6.00 7.04 -3.66
C TYR A 95 -6.53 7.23 -2.24
N TYR A 96 -5.65 7.45 -1.26
CA TYR A 96 -6.05 7.60 0.14
C TYR A 96 -6.66 8.98 0.45
N GLU A 97 -6.19 10.05 -0.20
CA GLU A 97 -6.80 11.39 -0.10
C GLU A 97 -8.25 11.37 -0.59
N LYS A 98 -8.51 10.75 -1.76
CA LYS A 98 -9.88 10.61 -2.29
C LYS A 98 -10.80 9.87 -1.32
N LYS A 99 -10.25 8.95 -0.54
CA LYS A 99 -10.99 8.17 0.47
C LYS A 99 -11.09 8.87 1.83
N LYS A 100 -10.53 10.07 2.00
CA LYS A 100 -10.43 10.78 3.27
C LYS A 100 -9.71 9.94 4.34
N LEU A 101 -8.72 9.15 3.93
CA LEU A 101 -7.90 8.29 4.79
C LEU A 101 -6.46 8.81 4.95
N LEU A 102 -6.11 9.86 4.22
CA LEU A 102 -4.83 10.56 4.27
C LEU A 102 -5.10 12.06 4.16
N LYS A 103 -4.35 12.87 4.90
CA LYS A 103 -4.40 14.33 4.82
C LYS A 103 -2.99 14.89 4.68
N VAL A 104 -2.85 15.96 3.90
CA VAL A 104 -1.68 16.85 4.00
C VAL A 104 -1.81 17.62 5.31
N VAL A 105 -0.86 17.43 6.20
CA VAL A 105 -0.85 18.07 7.53
C VAL A 105 0.09 19.26 7.59
N GLY A 106 0.97 19.44 6.61
CA GLY A 106 1.87 20.57 6.57
C GLY A 106 2.62 20.73 5.25
N LEU A 107 3.28 21.89 5.11
CA LEU A 107 4.25 22.18 4.07
C LEU A 107 5.56 22.59 4.74
N SER A 108 6.66 21.93 4.39
CA SER A 108 7.99 22.27 4.91
C SER A 108 9.08 21.78 3.95
N ASN A 109 10.34 21.88 4.35
CA ASN A 109 11.46 21.36 3.58
C ASN A 109 11.54 19.84 3.71
N CYS A 110 11.72 19.15 2.59
CA CYS A 110 11.90 17.70 2.58
C CYS A 110 13.26 17.33 3.20
N PRO A 111 13.32 16.43 4.20
CA PRO A 111 14.57 16.04 4.84
C PRO A 111 15.49 15.20 3.94
N VAL A 112 14.95 14.61 2.87
CA VAL A 112 15.69 13.73 1.95
C VAL A 112 16.24 14.49 0.75
N THR A 113 15.45 15.37 0.16
CA THR A 113 15.79 16.06 -1.10
C THR A 113 16.13 17.53 -0.90
N ASN A 114 15.99 18.07 0.32
CA ASN A 114 16.09 19.49 0.64
C ASN A 114 15.17 20.41 -0.19
N SER A 115 14.21 19.83 -0.92
CA SER A 115 13.23 20.58 -1.68
C SER A 115 12.31 21.35 -0.72
N ARG A 116 12.00 22.60 -1.07
CA ARG A 116 11.13 23.48 -0.26
C ARG A 116 9.65 23.22 -0.55
N ASN A 117 8.79 23.61 0.38
CA ASN A 117 7.32 23.56 0.25
C ASN A 117 6.77 22.16 -0.11
N VAL A 118 7.39 21.12 0.43
CA VAL A 118 6.96 19.73 0.21
C VAL A 118 5.87 19.37 1.21
N GLN A 119 4.90 18.60 0.75
CA GLN A 119 3.76 18.14 1.53
C GLN A 119 4.16 17.06 2.53
N PHE A 120 3.87 17.32 3.80
CA PHE A 120 3.90 16.35 4.88
C PHE A 120 2.54 15.69 4.99
N LEU A 121 2.55 14.37 5.03
CA LEU A 121 1.39 13.50 4.94
C LEU A 121 1.21 12.74 6.24
N SER A 122 -0.04 12.49 6.61
CA SER A 122 -0.40 11.60 7.71
C SER A 122 -1.67 10.83 7.37
N THR A 123 -1.68 9.55 7.71
CA THR A 123 -2.90 8.72 7.71
C THR A 123 -3.50 8.57 9.11
N ASN A 124 -2.85 9.12 10.14
CA ASN A 124 -3.33 9.14 11.51
C ASN A 124 -4.19 10.39 11.76
N PRO A 125 -5.52 10.23 11.99
CA PRO A 125 -6.43 11.35 12.17
C PRO A 125 -6.11 12.24 13.39
N ASN A 126 -5.45 11.68 14.42
CA ASN A 126 -5.09 12.43 15.62
C ASN A 126 -4.11 13.57 15.31
N ASN A 127 -3.29 13.39 14.25
CA ASN A 127 -2.26 14.36 13.86
C ASN A 127 -2.77 15.36 12.80
N TRP A 128 -4.03 15.25 12.36
CA TRP A 128 -4.55 16.06 11.24
C TRP A 128 -4.85 17.51 11.58
N ASN A 129 -5.02 17.79 12.87
CA ASN A 129 -5.35 19.11 13.40
C ASN A 129 -4.25 19.63 14.33
N ASP A 130 -3.09 18.96 14.35
CA ASP A 130 -1.98 19.42 15.17
C ASP A 130 -1.46 20.75 14.59
N ALA A 131 -1.73 21.83 15.32
CA ALA A 131 -1.42 23.20 14.91
C ALA A 131 0.09 23.43 14.74
N PHE A 132 0.93 22.55 15.32
CA PHE A 132 2.38 22.59 15.13
C PHE A 132 2.84 22.12 13.74
N LEU A 133 2.03 21.32 13.05
CA LEU A 133 2.36 20.76 11.74
C LEU A 133 1.81 21.58 10.58
N LEU A 134 0.75 22.36 10.83
CA LEU A 134 0.15 23.24 9.84
C LEU A 134 1.04 24.46 9.62
N PRO A 135 1.47 24.78 8.38
CA PRO A 135 2.04 26.09 8.11
C PRO A 135 0.98 27.13 8.48
N LYS A 136 1.36 28.12 9.31
CA LYS A 136 0.55 29.32 9.52
C LYS A 136 0.48 30.07 8.20
N SER A 137 -0.47 29.68 7.36
CA SER A 137 -0.75 30.34 6.10
C SER A 137 -1.67 31.53 6.39
N ASN A 138 -1.10 32.74 6.42
CA ASN A 138 -1.84 34.00 6.21
C ASN A 138 -2.06 34.25 4.70
N GLN A 139 -2.34 33.22 3.91
CA GLN A 139 -2.60 33.38 2.48
C GLN A 139 -3.99 32.90 2.15
N LEU A 140 -4.98 33.69 2.58
CA LEU A 140 -6.25 33.97 1.89
C LEU A 140 -6.93 35.17 2.58
N ASN A 141 -6.28 36.34 2.56
CA ASN A 141 -7.05 37.59 2.52
C ASN A 141 -7.38 37.84 1.05
N LEU A 142 -8.42 37.16 0.57
CA LEU A 142 -9.10 37.53 -0.67
C LEU A 142 -10.32 38.36 -0.28
N PHE A 143 -10.10 39.64 0.03
CA PHE A 143 -10.99 40.79 -0.19
C PHE A 143 -10.12 42.04 -0.26
#